data_AF-A0A5E4LSL8-F1
#
_entry.id   AF-A0A5E4LSL8-F1
#
_cell.length_a   1.000
_cell.length_b   1.000
_cell.length_c   1.000
_cell.angle_alpha   90.00
_cell.angle_beta   90.00
_cell.angle_gamma   90.00
#
_symmetry.space_group_name_H-M   'P 1'
#
loop_
_entity.id
_entity.type
_entity.pdbx_description
1 polymer ?
#
loop_
_entity_poly.entity_id
_entity_poly.type
_entity_poly.pdbx_seq_one_letter_code
_entity_poly.pdbx_strand_id
1 'polypeptide(L)'
;MTTESRRALETGSFLWNVVYEGSPQLVLGMTVEPRLREREISGKLVGRSIPKGLSEDGLDRWITDNNFGEPMENLWERGEWFLKDLSLNPRMYNLHADTLLFVIHENPLRVIVSLSFGWGPNDPRTQKLRFDHCGVTVGEISAERGLVIFEDQINLTAHLLPDLVGPIQASSNTGNGNGKNGKSNGK
;
A
#
# COMPACT_ATOMS: atom_id res chain seq x y z
N MET A 1 -1.03 -4.98 13.08
CA MET A 1 -2.45 -5.08 12.67
C MET A 1 -2.51 -5.10 11.14
N THR A 2 -3.44 -5.85 10.56
CA THR A 2 -3.56 -6.01 9.10
C THR A 2 -5.01 -6.13 8.65
N THR A 3 -5.23 -6.19 7.35
CA THR A 3 -6.53 -6.50 6.74
C THR A 3 -6.66 -8.00 6.51
N GLU A 4 -7.88 -8.50 6.32
CA GLU A 4 -8.15 -9.91 6.03
C GLU A 4 -7.62 -10.41 4.67
N SER A 5 -7.13 -9.49 3.82
CA SER A 5 -6.65 -9.88 2.50
C SER A 5 -5.33 -10.66 2.59
N ARG A 6 -5.23 -11.74 1.80
CA ARG A 6 -4.02 -12.59 1.75
C ARG A 6 -2.74 -11.79 1.51
N ARG A 7 -2.76 -10.81 0.60
CA ARG A 7 -1.61 -9.96 0.27
C ARG A 7 -1.14 -9.11 1.46
N ALA A 8 -2.06 -8.58 2.27
CA ALA A 8 -1.72 -7.83 3.47
C ALA A 8 -1.24 -8.76 4.60
N LEU A 9 -1.83 -9.95 4.71
CA LEU A 9 -1.39 -10.98 5.66
C LEU A 9 0.03 -11.49 5.35
N GLU A 10 0.34 -11.74 4.07
CA GLU A 10 1.68 -12.15 3.62
C GLU A 10 2.72 -11.06 3.89
N THR A 11 2.39 -9.80 3.59
CA THR A 11 3.26 -8.65 3.90
C THR A 11 3.48 -8.50 5.40
N GLY A 12 2.40 -8.58 6.20
CA GLY A 12 2.49 -8.53 7.66
C GLY A 12 3.32 -9.66 8.24
N SER A 13 3.21 -10.87 7.67
CA SER A 13 3.96 -12.05 8.09
C SER A 13 5.45 -11.94 7.72
N PHE A 14 5.78 -11.37 6.56
CA PHE A 14 7.16 -11.07 6.20
C PHE A 14 7.80 -10.06 7.15
N LEU A 15 7.13 -8.94 7.40
CA LEU A 15 7.59 -7.92 8.35
C LEU A 15 7.74 -8.50 9.75
N TRP A 16 6.80 -9.35 10.18
CA TRP A 16 6.89 -10.07 11.43
C TRP A 16 8.18 -10.89 11.52
N ASN A 17 8.49 -11.71 10.51
CA ASN A 17 9.68 -12.55 10.52
C ASN A 17 10.99 -11.74 10.53
N VAL A 18 11.07 -10.68 9.73
CA VAL A 18 12.28 -9.82 9.65
C VAL A 18 12.51 -9.04 10.95
N VAL A 19 11.45 -8.53 11.57
CA VAL A 19 11.55 -7.76 12.82
C VAL A 19 11.78 -8.68 14.03
N TYR A 20 11.16 -9.86 14.04
CA TYR A 20 11.19 -10.78 15.18
C TYR A 20 12.52 -11.55 15.30
N GLU A 21 13.18 -11.92 14.21
CA GLU A 21 14.51 -12.54 14.29
C GLU A 21 15.57 -11.60 14.90
N GLY A 22 15.30 -10.29 14.96
CA GLY A 22 16.21 -9.28 15.51
C GLY A 22 15.82 -8.66 16.86
N SER A 23 14.58 -8.82 17.37
CA SER A 23 14.16 -8.13 18.60
C SER A 23 13.01 -8.81 19.37
N PRO A 24 13.28 -9.48 20.51
CA PRO A 24 12.29 -10.27 21.25
C PRO A 24 11.25 -9.46 22.04
N GLN A 25 11.26 -8.12 21.99
CA GLN A 25 10.34 -7.26 22.76
C GLN A 25 9.04 -6.92 22.03
N LEU A 26 8.91 -7.22 20.73
CA LEU A 26 7.69 -7.01 19.95
C LEU A 26 6.84 -8.28 19.93
N VAL A 27 6.14 -8.58 21.03
CA VAL A 27 5.10 -9.62 21.05
C VAL A 27 3.76 -8.98 20.69
N LEU A 28 3.41 -8.96 19.40
CA LEU A 28 2.08 -8.59 18.93
C LEU A 28 1.47 -9.72 18.10
N GLY A 29 0.41 -10.35 18.61
CA GLY A 29 -0.47 -11.15 17.75
C GLY A 29 -0.95 -10.30 16.58
N MET A 30 -0.89 -10.84 15.36
CA MET A 30 -1.39 -10.14 14.18
C MET A 30 -2.92 -10.06 14.25
N THR A 31 -3.44 -8.93 14.74
CA THR A 31 -4.88 -8.66 14.74
C THR A 31 -5.35 -8.23 13.35
N VAL A 32 -6.49 -8.77 12.93
CA VAL A 32 -7.21 -8.35 11.73
C VAL A 32 -8.18 -7.22 12.10
N GLU A 33 -8.10 -6.10 11.38
CA GLU A 33 -9.02 -4.97 11.54
C GLU A 33 -9.89 -4.83 10.28
N PRO A 34 -11.17 -5.26 10.34
CA PRO A 34 -12.05 -5.27 9.18
C PRO A 34 -12.36 -3.87 8.65
N ARG A 35 -12.28 -2.81 9.49
CA ARG A 35 -12.48 -1.42 9.04
C ARG A 35 -11.37 -0.92 8.13
N LEU A 36 -10.22 -1.59 8.09
CA LEU A 36 -9.08 -1.24 7.24
C LEU A 36 -9.05 -2.01 5.91
N ARG A 37 -10.03 -2.89 5.65
CA ARG A 37 -10.10 -3.64 4.37
C ARG A 37 -10.18 -2.68 3.18
N GLU A 38 -9.64 -3.14 2.05
CA GLU A 38 -9.72 -2.42 0.76
C GLU A 38 -11.17 -2.06 0.42
N ARG A 39 -11.34 -0.98 -0.34
CA ARG A 39 -12.63 -0.67 -0.96
C ARG A 39 -13.13 -1.89 -1.74
N GLU A 40 -14.33 -2.35 -1.41
CA GLU A 40 -14.87 -3.50 -2.11
C GLU A 40 -15.17 -3.14 -3.57
N ILE A 41 -14.64 -3.93 -4.48
CA ILE A 41 -14.96 -3.86 -5.90
C ILE A 41 -15.59 -5.20 -6.28
N SER A 42 -16.79 -5.14 -6.85
CA SER A 42 -17.57 -6.29 -7.29
C SER A 42 -16.76 -7.19 -8.19
N GLY A 43 -16.94 -8.51 -8.01
CA GLY A 43 -16.36 -9.55 -8.86
C GLY A 43 -16.59 -9.37 -10.37
N LYS A 44 -17.60 -8.58 -10.78
CA LYS A 44 -17.84 -8.22 -12.19
C LYS A 44 -16.71 -7.35 -12.78
N LEU A 45 -16.00 -6.59 -11.96
CA LEU A 45 -14.86 -5.76 -12.34
C LEU A 45 -13.51 -6.37 -11.95
N VAL A 46 -13.48 -7.37 -11.07
CA VAL A 46 -12.25 -8.05 -10.68
C VAL A 46 -11.59 -8.67 -11.92
N GLY A 47 -10.33 -8.31 -12.17
CA GLY A 47 -9.57 -8.73 -13.36
C GLY A 47 -9.80 -7.89 -14.61
N ARG A 48 -10.67 -6.87 -14.57
CA ARG A 48 -10.81 -5.90 -15.65
C ARG A 48 -9.86 -4.72 -15.45
N SER A 49 -9.32 -4.19 -16.54
CA SER A 49 -8.56 -2.93 -16.50
C SER A 49 -9.49 -1.76 -16.24
N ILE A 50 -9.03 -0.82 -15.41
CA ILE A 50 -9.68 0.48 -15.25
C ILE A 50 -9.66 1.19 -16.63
N PRO A 51 -10.80 1.70 -17.13
CA PRO A 51 -10.84 2.45 -18.37
C PRO A 51 -9.87 3.63 -18.34
N LYS A 52 -9.04 3.76 -19.37
CA LYS A 52 -8.06 4.84 -19.47
C LYS A 52 -8.78 6.20 -19.57
N GLY A 53 -8.27 7.20 -18.84
CA GLY A 53 -8.75 8.58 -18.93
C GLY A 53 -9.95 8.91 -18.04
N LEU A 54 -10.39 8.00 -17.16
CA LEU A 54 -11.34 8.35 -16.10
C LEU A 54 -10.65 9.26 -15.08
N SER A 55 -11.30 10.36 -14.70
CA SER A 55 -10.99 11.06 -13.45
C SER A 55 -11.34 10.18 -12.25
N GLU A 56 -10.87 10.52 -11.04
CA GLU A 56 -11.29 9.78 -9.84
C GLU A 56 -12.79 9.87 -9.58
N ASP A 57 -13.41 11.04 -9.78
CA ASP A 57 -14.88 11.17 -9.75
C ASP A 57 -15.58 10.32 -10.82
N GLY A 58 -14.90 10.09 -11.96
CA GLY A 58 -15.39 9.24 -13.03
C GLY A 58 -15.23 7.75 -12.73
N LEU A 59 -14.14 7.37 -12.04
CA LEU A 59 -13.93 6.03 -11.52
C LEU A 59 -14.92 5.70 -10.42
N ASP A 60 -15.15 6.63 -9.50
CA ASP A 60 -16.07 6.45 -8.39
C ASP A 60 -17.50 6.27 -8.89
N ARG A 61 -17.98 7.19 -9.74
CA ARG A 61 -19.27 7.04 -10.43
C ARG A 61 -19.35 5.75 -11.24
N TRP A 62 -18.29 5.37 -11.95
CA TRP A 62 -18.29 4.11 -12.68
C TRP A 62 -18.46 2.88 -11.77
N ILE A 63 -17.88 2.91 -10.57
CA ILE A 63 -18.04 1.85 -9.56
C ILE A 63 -19.43 1.89 -8.94
N THR A 64 -19.93 3.07 -8.53
CA THR A 64 -21.19 3.22 -7.80
C THR A 64 -22.43 3.14 -8.70
N ASP A 65 -22.47 3.87 -9.82
CA ASP A 65 -23.61 3.91 -10.75
C ASP A 65 -23.92 2.53 -11.36
N ASN A 66 -22.94 1.64 -11.38
CA ASN A 66 -23.10 0.28 -11.90
C ASN A 66 -23.25 -0.78 -10.79
N ASN A 67 -23.40 -0.39 -9.52
CA ASN A 67 -23.44 -1.30 -8.37
C ASN A 67 -22.26 -2.28 -8.36
N PHE A 68 -21.07 -1.78 -8.70
CA PHE A 68 -19.85 -2.57 -8.80
C PHE A 68 -18.96 -2.44 -7.57
N GLY A 69 -19.47 -2.04 -6.41
CA GLY A 69 -18.65 -2.02 -5.19
C GLY A 69 -19.23 -1.21 -4.05
N GLU A 70 -18.40 -1.04 -3.03
CA GLU A 70 -18.64 -0.16 -1.90
C GLU A 70 -18.55 1.32 -2.36
N PRO A 71 -19.54 2.17 -2.02
CA PRO A 71 -19.44 3.61 -2.22
C PRO A 71 -18.25 4.20 -1.47
N MET A 72 -17.65 5.28 -1.99
CA MET A 72 -16.51 5.93 -1.33
C MET A 72 -16.88 6.42 0.07
N GLU A 73 -18.12 6.90 0.25
CA GLU A 73 -18.68 7.35 1.52
C GLU A 73 -18.56 6.28 2.62
N ASN A 74 -18.83 5.02 2.30
CA ASN A 74 -18.71 3.93 3.26
C ASN A 74 -17.25 3.70 3.68
N LEU A 75 -16.30 3.82 2.74
CA LEU A 75 -14.87 3.73 3.08
C LEU A 75 -14.46 4.89 4.01
N TRP A 76 -14.99 6.10 3.77
CA TRP A 76 -14.77 7.26 4.63
C TRP A 76 -15.31 7.04 6.04
N GLU A 77 -16.57 6.61 6.18
CA GLU A 77 -17.19 6.31 7.48
C GLU A 77 -16.37 5.27 8.27
N ARG A 78 -15.89 4.21 7.59
CA ARG A 78 -15.00 3.21 8.22
C ARG A 78 -13.70 3.82 8.73
N GLY A 79 -13.10 4.72 7.96
CA GLY A 79 -11.89 5.46 8.35
C GLY A 79 -12.12 6.34 9.58
N GLU A 80 -13.21 7.11 9.60
CA GLU A 80 -13.57 7.96 10.75
C GLU A 80 -13.79 7.13 12.02
N TRP A 81 -14.53 6.03 11.91
CA TRP A 81 -14.79 5.15 13.05
C TRP A 81 -13.52 4.48 13.56
N PHE A 82 -12.64 4.06 12.66
CA PHE A 82 -11.33 3.52 13.03
C PHE A 82 -10.49 4.55 13.79
N LEU A 83 -10.35 5.78 13.27
CA LEU A 83 -9.55 6.82 13.93
C LEU A 83 -10.12 7.27 15.28
N LYS A 84 -11.45 7.37 15.37
CA LYS A 84 -12.14 7.67 16.62
C LYS A 84 -11.87 6.58 17.66
N ASP A 85 -11.98 5.32 17.28
CA ASP A 85 -11.74 4.19 18.18
C ASP A 85 -10.26 4.04 18.57
N LEU A 86 -9.35 4.30 17.63
CA LEU A 86 -7.90 4.35 17.89
C LEU A 86 -7.55 5.40 18.95
N SER A 87 -8.23 6.54 18.93
CA SER A 87 -8.02 7.65 19.87
C SER A 87 -8.65 7.38 21.25
N LEU A 88 -9.85 6.78 21.28
CA LEU A 88 -10.60 6.55 22.51
C LEU A 88 -10.16 5.28 23.25
N ASN A 89 -9.74 4.25 22.53
CA ASN A 89 -9.44 2.93 23.08
C ASN A 89 -8.02 2.46 22.70
N PRO A 90 -6.96 3.27 22.97
CA PRO A 90 -5.61 2.92 22.55
C PRO A 90 -5.15 1.54 23.07
N ARG A 91 -5.59 1.16 24.28
CA ARG A 91 -5.28 -0.12 24.92
C ARG A 91 -5.81 -1.34 24.14
N MET A 92 -6.91 -1.20 23.39
CA MET A 92 -7.46 -2.29 22.55
C MET A 92 -6.54 -2.64 21.38
N TYR A 93 -5.67 -1.72 20.98
CA TYR A 93 -4.66 -1.90 19.94
C TYR A 93 -3.33 -2.39 20.50
N ASN A 94 -3.30 -2.80 21.78
CA ASN A 94 -2.11 -3.24 22.48
C ASN A 94 -1.01 -2.15 22.54
N LEU A 95 -1.42 -0.88 22.72
CA LEU A 95 -0.51 0.28 22.93
C LEU A 95 0.29 0.24 24.24
N HIS A 96 0.50 -0.94 24.82
CA HIS A 96 1.66 -1.14 25.70
C HIS A 96 2.97 -1.18 24.90
N ALA A 97 2.88 -1.40 23.57
CA ALA A 97 3.97 -1.15 22.65
C ALA A 97 4.06 0.34 22.31
N ASP A 98 5.26 0.91 22.36
CA ASP A 98 5.55 2.30 21.97
C ASP A 98 5.30 2.57 20.47
N THR A 99 4.98 1.53 19.68
CA THR A 99 4.82 1.62 18.23
C THR A 99 3.76 0.64 17.74
N LEU A 100 2.86 1.13 16.87
CA LEU A 100 1.90 0.30 16.14
C LEU A 100 2.29 0.19 14.67
N LEU A 101 2.14 -1.01 14.12
CA LEU A 101 2.30 -1.27 12.70
C LEU A 101 0.96 -1.67 12.10
N PHE A 102 0.52 -0.95 11.06
CA PHE A 102 -0.65 -1.25 10.27
C PHE A 102 -0.23 -1.65 8.85
N VAL A 103 -0.65 -2.82 8.38
CA VAL A 103 -0.48 -3.25 7.00
C VAL A 103 -1.83 -3.12 6.28
N ILE A 104 -1.95 -2.08 5.45
CA ILE A 104 -3.22 -1.68 4.84
C ILE A 104 -3.05 -1.39 3.35
N HIS A 105 -4.18 -1.23 2.67
CA HIS A 105 -4.20 -0.92 1.24
C HIS A 105 -4.23 0.58 0.96
N GLU A 106 -4.05 0.93 -0.31
CA GLU A 106 -3.98 2.31 -0.78
C GLU A 106 -5.22 3.13 -0.43
N ASN A 107 -6.45 2.67 -0.75
CA ASN A 107 -7.63 3.50 -0.52
C ASN A 107 -7.91 3.73 0.98
N PRO A 108 -7.89 2.71 1.85
CA PRO A 108 -8.01 2.92 3.29
C PRO A 108 -6.91 3.85 3.85
N LEU A 109 -5.66 3.69 3.40
CA LEU A 109 -4.56 4.57 3.81
C LEU A 109 -4.80 6.02 3.35
N ARG A 110 -5.26 6.21 2.12
CA ARG A 110 -5.61 7.53 1.56
C ARG A 110 -6.65 8.23 2.42
N VAL A 111 -7.71 7.52 2.83
CA VAL A 111 -8.75 8.05 3.71
C VAL A 111 -8.17 8.44 5.08
N ILE A 112 -7.38 7.56 5.69
CA ILE A 112 -6.74 7.82 7.00
C ILE A 112 -5.84 9.06 6.94
N VAL A 113 -5.01 9.16 5.90
CA VAL A 113 -4.12 10.30 5.69
C VAL A 113 -4.92 11.58 5.52
N SER A 114 -5.93 11.55 4.66
CA SER A 114 -6.79 12.72 4.40
C SER A 114 -7.50 13.18 5.68
N LEU A 115 -8.07 12.26 6.45
CA LEU A 115 -8.71 12.55 7.73
C LEU A 115 -7.73 13.15 8.75
N SER A 116 -6.50 12.67 8.82
CA SER A 116 -5.48 13.20 9.74
C SER A 116 -5.12 14.66 9.46
N PHE A 117 -5.28 15.12 8.20
CA PHE A 117 -5.09 16.52 7.80
C PHE A 117 -6.40 17.32 7.74
N GLY A 118 -7.54 16.73 8.10
CA GLY A 118 -8.86 17.37 8.02
C GLY A 118 -9.34 17.61 6.58
N TRP A 119 -8.85 16.82 5.62
CA TRP A 119 -9.28 16.89 4.23
C TRP A 119 -10.54 16.05 4.02
N GLY A 120 -11.47 16.56 3.22
CA GLY A 120 -12.66 15.82 2.83
C GLY A 120 -12.43 14.91 1.61
N PRO A 121 -13.43 14.08 1.26
CA PRO A 121 -13.40 13.24 0.07
C PRO A 121 -13.16 14.03 -1.22
N ASN A 122 -13.73 15.23 -1.32
CA ASN A 122 -13.65 16.08 -2.52
C ASN A 122 -12.45 17.04 -2.50
N ASP A 123 -11.57 16.98 -1.51
CA ASP A 123 -10.38 17.82 -1.47
C ASP A 123 -9.41 17.41 -2.60
N PRO A 124 -8.91 18.36 -3.43
CA PRO A 124 -7.98 18.03 -4.51
C PRO A 124 -6.70 17.33 -4.04
N ARG A 125 -6.30 17.50 -2.77
CA ARG A 125 -5.14 16.83 -2.17
C ARG A 125 -5.41 15.37 -1.89
N THR A 126 -6.59 15.03 -1.36
CA THR A 126 -7.07 13.65 -1.17
C THR A 126 -6.95 12.86 -2.48
N GLN A 127 -7.44 13.44 -3.57
CA GLN A 127 -7.45 12.83 -4.90
C GLN A 127 -6.03 12.66 -5.48
N LYS A 128 -5.10 13.55 -5.14
CA LYS A 128 -3.70 13.46 -5.61
C LYS A 128 -2.83 12.52 -4.79
N LEU A 129 -3.27 12.07 -3.62
CA LEU A 129 -2.51 11.11 -2.82
C LEU A 129 -2.35 9.79 -3.59
N ARG A 130 -1.12 9.32 -3.63
CA ARG A 130 -0.70 8.05 -4.23
C ARG A 130 0.28 7.38 -3.29
N PHE A 131 0.18 6.06 -3.21
CA PHE A 131 1.06 5.26 -2.38
C PHE A 131 1.66 4.14 -3.24
N ASP A 132 2.97 3.99 -3.13
CA ASP A 132 3.68 2.91 -3.77
C ASP A 132 3.42 1.61 -3.03
N HIS A 133 3.58 0.48 -3.72
CA HIS A 133 3.55 -0.82 -3.07
C HIS A 133 4.63 -0.88 -1.99
N CYS A 134 4.24 -1.27 -0.78
CA CYS A 134 5.09 -1.30 0.42
C CYS A 134 5.60 0.08 0.87
N GLY A 135 5.07 1.19 0.35
CA GLY A 135 5.38 2.52 0.89
C GLY A 135 4.99 2.65 2.37
N VAL A 136 5.84 3.28 3.17
CA VAL A 136 5.64 3.45 4.62
C VAL A 136 5.14 4.86 4.91
N THR A 137 4.07 4.97 5.70
CA THR A 137 3.59 6.26 6.21
C THR A 137 3.64 6.27 7.73
N VAL A 138 4.17 7.34 8.32
CA VAL A 138 4.45 7.43 9.76
C VAL A 138 3.66 8.57 10.41
N GLY A 139 3.22 8.33 11.64
CA GLY A 139 2.55 9.31 12.47
C GLY A 139 2.63 9.01 13.95
N GLU A 140 2.11 9.92 14.76
CA GLU A 140 2.00 9.82 16.21
C GLU A 140 0.54 9.64 16.61
N ILE A 141 0.27 8.79 17.59
CA ILE A 141 -1.06 8.67 18.19
C ILE A 141 -1.00 9.29 19.59
N SER A 142 -1.88 10.24 19.85
CA SER A 142 -2.04 10.83 21.19
C SER A 142 -3.52 10.86 21.58
N ALA A 143 -3.79 10.77 22.89
CA ALA A 143 -5.17 10.81 23.39
C ALA A 143 -5.88 12.14 23.08
N GLU A 144 -5.12 13.25 22.97
CA GLU A 144 -5.66 14.59 22.73
C GLU A 144 -5.89 14.89 21.25
N ARG A 145 -4.97 14.45 20.38
CA ARG A 145 -4.98 14.79 18.94
C ARG A 145 -5.41 13.64 18.05
N GLY A 146 -5.58 12.45 18.60
CA GLY A 146 -5.74 11.22 17.81
C GLY A 146 -4.47 10.91 17.02
N LEU A 147 -4.64 10.33 15.82
CA LEU A 147 -3.55 10.07 14.88
C LEU A 147 -3.16 11.36 14.13
N VAL A 148 -1.88 11.73 14.23
CA VAL A 148 -1.26 12.84 13.50
C VAL A 148 -0.19 12.27 12.58
N ILE A 149 -0.37 12.42 11.26
CA ILE A 149 0.61 11.95 10.27
C ILE A 149 1.62 13.06 9.97
N PHE A 150 2.89 12.69 9.86
CA PHE A 150 3.94 13.63 9.49
C PHE A 150 4.00 13.77 7.98
N GLU A 151 3.84 14.99 7.47
CA GLU A 151 3.75 15.28 6.04
C GLU A 151 5.00 14.82 5.27
N ASP A 152 6.18 14.93 5.88
CA ASP A 152 7.46 14.50 5.33
C ASP A 152 7.72 12.98 5.44
N GLN A 153 6.82 12.24 6.09
CA GLN A 153 6.91 10.79 6.27
C GLN A 153 5.74 10.05 5.64
N ILE A 154 5.20 10.57 4.53
CA ILE A 154 4.18 9.92 3.72
C ILE A 154 4.85 9.16 2.57
N ASN A 155 4.44 7.91 2.35
CA ASN A 155 4.87 7.08 1.23
C ASN A 155 6.41 6.94 1.10
N LEU A 156 7.09 6.71 2.22
CA LEU A 156 8.54 6.47 2.27
C LEU A 156 8.88 5.13 1.58
N THR A 157 9.72 5.20 0.57
CA THR A 157 10.15 4.04 -0.25
C THR A 157 11.66 3.83 -0.26
N ALA A 158 12.41 4.55 0.58
CA ALA A 158 13.87 4.43 0.65
C ALA A 158 14.35 2.99 0.91
N HIS A 159 13.58 2.19 1.65
CA HIS A 159 13.86 0.77 1.89
C HIS A 159 13.65 -0.13 0.66
N LEU A 160 12.94 0.36 -0.37
CA LEU A 160 12.75 -0.30 -1.66
C LEU A 160 13.86 0.04 -2.65
N LEU A 161 14.67 1.06 -2.38
CA LEU A 161 15.84 1.37 -3.18
C LEU A 161 16.92 0.35 -2.84
N PRO A 162 17.28 -0.53 -3.79
CA PRO A 162 18.36 -1.45 -3.54
C PRO A 162 19.67 -0.68 -3.66
N ASP A 163 20.60 -0.88 -2.73
CA ASP A 163 22.04 -0.83 -3.04
C ASP A 163 22.46 -1.96 -4.03
N LEU A 164 21.55 -2.41 -4.91
CA LEU A 164 21.72 -3.44 -5.94
C LEU A 164 21.55 -2.83 -7.34
N VAL A 165 22.41 -1.87 -7.66
CA VAL A 165 23.00 -1.83 -9.00
C VAL A 165 24.47 -2.19 -8.84
N GLY A 166 24.73 -3.47 -8.56
CA GLY A 166 26.00 -4.06 -8.98
C GLY A 166 26.15 -3.79 -10.49
N PRO A 167 27.37 -3.49 -10.98
CA PRO A 167 27.54 -3.06 -12.36
C PRO A 167 26.87 -4.08 -13.27
N ILE A 168 25.92 -3.61 -14.08
CA ILE A 168 25.46 -4.36 -15.24
C ILE A 168 26.74 -4.61 -16.04
N GLN A 169 27.31 -5.80 -15.91
CA GLN A 169 28.22 -6.32 -16.91
C GLN A 169 27.37 -6.42 -18.16
N ALA A 170 27.39 -5.35 -18.96
CA ALA A 170 27.17 -5.47 -20.38
C ALA A 170 28.13 -6.58 -20.81
N SER A 171 27.59 -7.75 -21.16
CA SER A 171 28.39 -8.75 -21.82
C SER A 171 28.78 -8.15 -23.17
N SER A 172 29.94 -7.49 -23.17
CA SER A 172 30.69 -7.23 -24.37
C SER A 172 31.17 -8.59 -24.86
N ASN A 173 30.29 -9.34 -25.53
CA ASN A 173 30.77 -10.32 -26.48
C ASN A 173 31.10 -9.56 -27.77
N THR A 174 32.25 -8.89 -27.69
CA THR A 174 33.05 -8.47 -28.82
C THR A 174 33.12 -9.60 -29.84
N GLY A 175 32.87 -9.26 -31.10
CA GLY A 175 32.91 -10.20 -32.19
C GLY A 175 34.21 -11.00 -32.25
N ASN A 176 34.10 -12.22 -32.77
CA ASN A 176 35.23 -12.88 -33.39
C ASN A 176 34.85 -13.19 -34.83
N GLY A 177 35.19 -12.26 -35.72
CA GLY A 177 35.25 -12.52 -37.14
C GLY A 177 36.55 -13.25 -37.47
N ASN A 178 36.42 -14.41 -38.11
CA ASN A 178 37.37 -15.02 -39.06
C ASN A 178 36.63 -16.25 -39.61
N GLY A 179 36.12 -16.31 -40.83
CA GLY A 179 36.78 -15.97 -42.08
C GLY A 179 37.57 -17.18 -42.58
N LYS A 180 36.96 -18.04 -43.43
CA LYS A 180 37.59 -18.69 -44.60
C LYS A 180 36.68 -19.73 -45.30
N ASN A 181 36.45 -19.44 -46.58
CA ASN A 181 36.55 -20.31 -47.76
C ASN A 181 35.64 -21.54 -47.93
N GLY A 182 35.02 -21.63 -49.12
CA GLY A 182 35.00 -22.90 -49.86
C GLY A 182 33.75 -23.18 -50.68
N LYS A 183 33.83 -22.96 -51.99
CA LYS A 183 32.97 -23.53 -53.05
C LYS A 183 32.76 -25.05 -52.87
N SER A 184 31.59 -25.56 -53.24
CA SER A 184 31.46 -26.52 -54.37
C SER A 184 30.02 -26.98 -54.62
N ASN A 185 29.60 -26.76 -55.88
CA ASN A 185 28.65 -27.49 -56.73
C ASN A 185 27.95 -28.77 -56.21
N GLY A 186 26.64 -28.82 -56.43
CA GLY A 186 26.00 -29.70 -57.43
C GLY A 186 25.90 -31.20 -57.12
N LYS A 187 24.67 -31.67 -56.86
CA LYS A 187 23.87 -32.52 -57.76
C LYS A 187 22.48 -32.73 -57.17
#